data_AF-F9VWG0-F1
#
_entry.id   AF-F9VWG0-F1
#
_cell.length_a   1.000
_cell.length_b   1.000
_cell.length_c   1.000
_cell.angle_alpha   90.00
_cell.angle_beta   90.00
_cell.angle_gamma   90.00
#
_symmetry.space_group_name_H-M   'P 1'
#
loop_
_entity.id
_entity.type
_entity.pdbx_description
1 polymer ?
#
loop_
_entity_poly.entity_id
_entity_poly.type
_entity_poly.pdbx_seq_one_letter_code
_entity_poly.pdbx_strand_id
1 'polypeptide(L)'
;MELAADLTTLRAVSQDVAALHGDISEEWSTITKRAEDLFGVSWSGTAANSYEEPWAHCCEGVDHVLNGLATMGQLLLSAAQTYGESDTSGAKVIESSSTYMPLRLP
;
A
#
# COMPACT_ATOMS: atom_id res chain seq x y z
N MET A 1 19.53 -17.16 7.33
CA MET A 1 19.18 -15.72 7.48
C MET A 1 18.55 -15.29 6.18
N GLU A 2 17.28 -15.66 6.00
CA GLU A 2 16.50 -15.50 4.76
C GLU A 2 15.23 -14.70 5.10
N LEU A 3 14.51 -15.12 6.15
CA LEU A 3 13.33 -14.44 6.68
C LEU A 3 13.56 -12.94 6.98
N ALA A 4 14.69 -12.56 7.59
CA ALA A 4 14.98 -11.14 7.87
C ALA A 4 15.16 -10.29 6.59
N ALA A 5 15.69 -10.88 5.52
CA ALA A 5 15.81 -10.21 4.22
C ALA A 5 14.43 -10.06 3.57
N ASP A 6 13.55 -11.05 3.71
CA ASP A 6 12.18 -11.00 3.21
C ASP A 6 11.35 -9.93 3.94
N LEU A 7 11.51 -9.77 5.26
CA LEU A 7 10.85 -8.70 6.02
C LEU A 7 11.30 -7.30 5.60
N THR A 8 12.59 -7.16 5.31
CA THR A 8 13.13 -5.89 4.81
C THR A 8 12.55 -5.56 3.44
N THR A 9 12.46 -6.57 2.57
CA THR A 9 11.85 -6.46 1.24
C THR A 9 10.37 -6.10 1.32
N LEU A 10 9.59 -6.76 2.19
CA LEU A 10 8.16 -6.44 2.40
C LEU A 10 7.95 -4.99 2.85
N ARG A 11 8.80 -4.48 3.76
CA ARG A 11 8.72 -3.08 4.19
C ARG A 11 9.07 -2.12 3.05
N ALA A 12 10.13 -2.40 2.30
CA ALA A 12 10.52 -1.59 1.15
C ALA A 12 9.38 -1.52 0.12
N VAL A 13 8.81 -2.66 -0.27
CA VAL A 13 7.70 -2.69 -1.23
C VAL A 13 6.46 -1.97 -0.67
N SER A 14 6.17 -2.07 0.63
CA SER A 14 5.06 -1.31 1.23
C SER A 14 5.26 0.21 1.12
N GLN A 15 6.52 0.67 1.23
CA GLN A 15 6.88 2.08 1.06
C GLN A 15 6.79 2.50 -0.41
N ASP A 16 7.25 1.66 -1.34
CA ASP A 16 7.16 1.91 -2.78
C ASP A 16 5.69 2.02 -3.23
N VAL A 17 4.82 1.15 -2.73
CA VAL A 17 3.37 1.21 -3.01
C VAL A 17 2.75 2.49 -2.43
N ALA A 18 3.16 2.90 -1.23
CA ALA A 18 2.68 4.15 -0.62
C ALA A 18 3.16 5.40 -1.38
N ALA A 19 4.39 5.39 -1.89
CA ALA A 19 4.91 6.45 -2.75
C ALA A 19 4.14 6.53 -4.06
N LEU A 20 3.95 5.38 -4.74
CA LEU A 20 3.17 5.31 -5.98
C LEU A 20 1.72 5.79 -5.78
N HIS A 21 1.08 5.44 -4.66
CA HIS A 21 -0.23 5.97 -4.31
C HIS A 21 -0.22 7.49 -4.18
N GLY A 22 0.79 8.06 -3.51
CA GLY A 22 0.97 9.50 -3.37
C GLY A 22 1.11 10.20 -4.72
N ASP A 23 2.00 9.70 -5.58
CA ASP A 23 2.26 10.25 -6.90
C ASP A 23 1.00 10.26 -7.78
N ILE A 24 0.29 9.12 -7.85
CA ILE A 24 -0.97 9.03 -8.62
C ILE A 24 -2.04 9.95 -8.04
N SER A 25 -2.14 10.07 -6.72
CA SER A 25 -3.13 10.94 -6.07
C SER A 25 -2.89 12.42 -6.40
N GLU A 26 -1.63 12.86 -6.41
CA GLU A 26 -1.24 14.22 -6.77
C GLU A 26 -1.51 14.53 -8.25
N GLU A 27 -1.08 13.63 -9.14
CA GLU A 27 -1.33 13.74 -10.58
C GLU A 27 -2.83 13.76 -10.88
N TRP A 28 -3.59 12.88 -10.24
CA TRP A 28 -5.04 12.80 -10.39
C TRP A 28 -5.72 14.08 -9.92
N SER A 29 -5.34 14.63 -8.76
CA SER A 29 -5.87 15.91 -8.28
C SER A 29 -5.65 17.05 -9.29
N THR A 30 -4.51 17.03 -9.98
CA THR A 30 -4.19 18.01 -11.03
C THR A 30 -5.08 17.83 -12.25
N ILE A 31 -5.30 16.59 -12.69
CA ILE A 31 -6.19 16.27 -13.83
C ILE A 31 -7.63 16.67 -13.51
N THR A 32 -8.14 16.32 -12.32
CA THR A 32 -9.51 16.63 -11.91
C THR A 32 -9.77 18.12 -11.90
N LYS A 33 -8.86 18.93 -11.35
CA LYS A 33 -8.99 20.41 -11.40
C LYS A 33 -9.06 20.94 -12.83
N ARG A 34 -8.20 20.45 -13.71
CA ARG A 34 -8.21 20.85 -15.14
C ARG A 34 -9.48 20.42 -15.85
N ALA A 35 -10.03 19.27 -15.49
CA ALA A 35 -11.30 18.78 -16.02
C ALA A 35 -12.48 19.63 -15.53
N GLU A 36 -12.51 19.99 -14.25
CA GLU A 36 -13.51 20.90 -13.67
C GLU A 36 -13.46 22.31 -14.30
N ASP A 37 -12.26 22.83 -14.56
CA ASP A 37 -12.08 24.10 -15.29
C ASP A 37 -12.51 24.02 -16.76
N LEU A 38 -12.51 22.81 -17.34
CA LEU A 38 -12.92 22.56 -18.71
C LEU A 38 -14.45 22.43 -18.82
N PHE A 39 -15.04 21.51 -18.06
CA PHE A 39 -16.44 21.14 -18.16
C PHE A 39 -17.35 22.24 -17.61
N GLY A 40 -18.29 22.72 -18.44
CA GLY A 40 -19.31 23.70 -18.03
C GLY A 40 -18.82 25.14 -17.96
N VAL A 41 -17.51 25.37 -17.93
CA VAL A 41 -16.91 26.72 -17.95
C VAL A 41 -16.42 27.08 -19.35
N SER A 42 -15.35 26.42 -19.81
CA SER A 42 -14.71 26.74 -21.10
C SER A 42 -15.22 25.86 -22.25
N TRP A 43 -15.78 24.69 -21.92
CA TRP A 43 -16.39 23.78 -22.88
C TRP A 43 -17.81 23.40 -22.44
N SER A 44 -18.80 23.74 -23.27
CA SER A 44 -20.22 23.54 -22.97
C SER A 44 -21.02 23.08 -24.21
N GLY A 45 -22.26 22.65 -23.99
CA GLY A 45 -23.16 22.14 -25.02
C GLY A 45 -23.18 20.61 -25.10
N THR A 46 -23.93 20.06 -26.04
CA THR A 46 -24.21 18.61 -26.13
C THR A 46 -22.95 17.74 -26.17
N ALA A 47 -21.89 18.20 -26.83
CA ALA A 47 -20.62 17.47 -26.85
C ALA A 47 -19.94 17.42 -25.47
N ALA A 48 -19.94 18.53 -24.72
CA ALA A 48 -19.40 18.56 -23.36
C ALA A 48 -20.24 17.67 -22.42
N ASN A 49 -21.58 17.75 -22.52
CA ASN A 49 -22.47 16.95 -21.68
C ASN A 49 -22.32 15.44 -21.92
N SER A 50 -21.95 15.02 -23.14
CA SER A 50 -21.68 13.60 -23.42
C SER A 50 -20.47 13.02 -22.69
N TYR A 51 -19.63 13.86 -22.09
CA TYR A 51 -18.49 13.44 -21.28
C TYR A 51 -18.80 13.30 -19.79
N GLU A 52 -19.98 13.72 -19.29
CA GLU A 52 -20.31 13.64 -17.86
C GLU A 52 -20.23 12.20 -17.32
N GLU A 53 -20.89 11.25 -18.00
CA GLU A 53 -20.89 9.84 -17.59
C GLU A 53 -19.51 9.17 -17.75
N PRO A 54 -18.83 9.26 -18.92
CA PRO A 54 -17.46 8.75 -19.04
C PRO A 54 -16.47 9.34 -18.03
N TRP A 55 -16.63 10.62 -17.69
CA TRP A 55 -15.79 11.29 -16.69
C TRP A 55 -16.06 10.75 -15.29
N ALA A 56 -17.33 10.57 -14.91
CA ALA A 56 -17.70 9.96 -13.62
C ALA A 56 -17.11 8.54 -13.48
N HIS A 57 -17.19 7.71 -14.52
CA HIS A 57 -16.58 6.38 -14.53
C HIS A 57 -15.05 6.43 -14.43
N CYS A 58 -14.42 7.44 -15.02
CA CYS A 58 -12.98 7.65 -14.88
C CYS A 58 -12.62 7.96 -13.42
N CYS A 59 -13.36 8.85 -12.76
CA CYS A 59 -13.20 9.15 -11.33
C CYS A 59 -13.35 7.89 -10.46
N GLU A 60 -14.42 7.12 -10.66
CA GLU A 60 -14.64 5.87 -9.93
C GLU A 60 -13.51 4.86 -10.15
N GLY A 61 -13.01 4.75 -11.39
CA GLY A 61 -11.91 3.86 -11.73
C GLY A 61 -10.61 4.22 -11.02
N VAL A 62 -10.26 5.51 -10.97
CA VAL A 62 -9.05 5.97 -10.28
C VAL A 62 -9.18 5.82 -8.77
N ASP A 63 -10.36 6.10 -8.21
CA ASP A 63 -10.63 5.84 -6.79
C ASP A 63 -10.43 4.37 -6.43
N HIS A 64 -10.86 3.43 -7.28
CA HIS A 64 -10.60 2.01 -7.07
C HIS A 64 -9.09 1.68 -7.09
N VAL A 65 -8.32 2.26 -8.01
CA VAL A 65 -6.87 2.07 -8.08
C VAL A 65 -6.18 2.60 -6.82
N LEU A 66 -6.50 3.81 -6.40
CA LEU A 66 -5.93 4.43 -5.20
C LEU A 66 -6.28 3.62 -3.95
N ASN A 67 -7.54 3.21 -3.78
CA ASN A 67 -7.95 2.36 -2.67
C ASN A 67 -7.23 1.00 -2.67
N GLY A 68 -7.04 0.40 -3.85
CA GLY A 68 -6.28 -0.84 -4.01
C GLY A 68 -4.83 -0.71 -3.58
N LEU A 69 -4.15 0.36 -4.01
CA LEU A 69 -2.76 0.65 -3.62
C LEU A 69 -2.63 0.90 -2.12
N ALA A 70 -3.52 1.72 -1.55
CA ALA A 70 -3.54 1.99 -0.11
C ALA A 70 -3.73 0.70 0.70
N THR A 71 -4.67 -0.15 0.29
CA THR A 71 -4.92 -1.45 0.92
C THR A 71 -3.71 -2.36 0.82
N MET A 72 -3.10 -2.46 -0.37
CA MET A 72 -1.93 -3.31 -0.60
C MET A 72 -0.73 -2.87 0.26
N GLY A 73 -0.45 -1.57 0.32
CA GLY A 73 0.62 -1.03 1.17
C GLY A 73 0.41 -1.38 2.65
N GLN A 74 -0.83 -1.25 3.15
CA GLN A 74 -1.17 -1.63 4.52
C GLN A 74 -1.01 -3.12 4.80
N LEU A 75 -1.45 -3.98 3.87
CA LEU A 75 -1.33 -5.44 4.02
C LEU A 75 0.13 -5.89 4.06
N LEU A 76 0.98 -5.33 3.19
CA LEU A 76 2.42 -5.62 3.16
C LEU A 76 3.11 -5.19 4.46
N LEU A 77 2.80 -3.99 4.96
CA LEU A 77 3.35 -3.50 6.22
C LEU A 77 2.91 -4.37 7.40
N SER A 78 1.63 -4.74 7.45
CA SER A 78 1.06 -5.61 8.49
C SER A 78 1.69 -7.00 8.48
N ALA A 79 1.93 -7.57 7.29
CA ALA A 79 2.63 -8.85 7.15
C ALA A 79 4.07 -8.75 7.68
N ALA A 80 4.80 -7.69 7.32
CA ALA A 80 6.18 -7.48 7.81
C ALA A 80 6.26 -7.30 9.33
N GLN A 81 5.25 -6.69 9.95
CA GLN A 81 5.14 -6.56 11.41
C GLN A 81 4.86 -7.91 12.06
N THR A 82 3.82 -8.61 11.60
CA THR A 82 3.37 -9.90 12.15
C THR A 82 4.48 -10.94 12.14
N TYR A 83 5.20 -11.07 11.01
CA TYR A 83 6.29 -12.02 10.91
C TYR A 83 7.53 -11.61 11.71
N GLY A 84 7.83 -10.31 11.80
CA GLY A 84 8.93 -9.81 12.64
C GLY A 84 8.71 -10.06 14.14
N GLU A 85 7.47 -9.88 14.61
CA GLU A 85 7.09 -10.19 16.00
C GLU A 85 7.17 -11.69 16.27
N SER A 86 6.70 -12.51 15.33
CA SER A 86 6.73 -13.97 15.44
C SER A 86 8.16 -14.51 15.53
N ASP A 87 9.08 -13.98 14.71
CA ASP A 87 10.50 -14.35 14.73
C ASP A 87 11.18 -13.98 16.06
N THR A 88 10.94 -12.76 16.53
CA THR A 88 11.50 -12.27 17.80
C THR A 88 10.98 -13.08 19.00
N SER A 89 9.69 -13.43 19.01
CA SER A 89 9.07 -14.24 20.05
C SER A 89 9.61 -15.68 20.04
N GLY A 90 9.71 -16.30 18.86
CA GLY A 90 10.27 -17.65 18.70
C GLY A 90 11.72 -17.74 19.15
N ALA A 91 12.56 -16.76 18.78
CA ALA A 91 13.95 -16.68 19.21
C ALA A 91 14.09 -16.68 20.73
N LYS A 92 13.27 -15.88 21.44
CA LYS A 92 13.26 -15.84 22.92
C LYS A 92 12.89 -17.18 23.55
N VAL A 93 11.91 -17.91 22.99
CA VAL A 93 11.52 -19.24 23.49
C VAL A 93 12.66 -20.24 23.33
N ILE A 94 13.35 -20.23 22.19
CA ILE A 94 14.51 -21.11 21.94
C ILE A 94 15.65 -20.79 22.90
N GLU A 95 15.98 -19.51 23.06
CA GLU A 95 17.07 -19.04 23.93
C GLU A 95 16.80 -19.38 25.40
N SER A 96 15.55 -19.21 25.86
CA SER A 96 15.13 -19.64 27.20
C SER A 96 15.21 -21.17 27.37
N SER A 97 14.77 -21.95 26.37
CA SER A 97 14.80 -23.42 26.44
C SER A 97 16.23 -23.98 26.43
N SER A 98 17.14 -23.35 25.67
CA SER A 98 18.57 -23.68 25.67
C SER A 98 19.23 -23.41 27.02
N THR A 99 18.75 -22.41 27.76
CA THR A 99 19.25 -22.06 29.09
C THR A 99 18.77 -23.04 30.17
N TYR A 100 17.62 -23.71 29.95
CA TYR A 100 17.02 -24.67 30.89
C TYR A 100 17.50 -26.12 30.73
N MET A 101 18.47 -26.41 29.85
CA MET A 101 19.04 -27.75 29.71
C MET A 101 20.39 -27.84 30.45
N PRO A 102 20.42 -28.06 31.78
CA PRO A 102 21.69 -28.31 32.47
C PRO A 102 22.23 -29.65 31.96
N LEU A 103 23.42 -29.60 31.35
CA LEU A 103 24.23 -30.76 31.00
C LEU A 103 24.44 -31.61 32.27
N ARG A 104 23.61 -32.63 32.47
CA ARG A 104 23.95 -33.77 33.32
C ARG A 104 24.89 -34.67 32.52
N LEU A 105 26.19 -34.40 32.64
CA LEU A 105 27.20 -35.39 32.28
C LEU A 105 27.25 -36.46 33.40
N PRO A 106 27.40 -37.75 33.03
CA PRO A 106 27.44 -38.88 33.96
C PRO A 106 28.66 -38.89 34.87
#